data_AF-A0A258S9H3-F1
#
_entry.id   AF-A0A258S9H3-F1
#
_cell.length_a   1.000
_cell.length_b   1.000
_cell.length_c   1.000
_cell.angle_alpha   90.00
_cell.angle_beta   90.00
_cell.angle_gamma   90.00
#
_symmetry.space_group_name_H-M   'P 1'
#
loop_
_entity.id
_entity.type
_entity.pdbx_description
1 polymer ?
#
loop_
_entity_poly.entity_id
_entity_poly.type
_entity_poly.pdbx_seq_one_letter_code
_entity_poly.pdbx_strand_id
1 'polypeptide(L)'
;MSDARNQLQILVRIDRLRIIILLHAAFPFAALGQQTQNQPQTALCSTLNSALRAANPNTDCREVKAGAVIAPSTDVGRYITALNEAAERYARHFGAPKRPIMLAVGTELLPDQIASLRARNIPLLNWPRTVLDPKVIEAAIRKQIDTQFPAATAEAKADILQKLLAKLSATPGNAGGSVEMGIIQHEFGHLWFMLDFDGLAPRASKSGYGSTAPDWLDEMAAVLVENDAITTKRRSDLKMALRRPGGSRLETQSRLLQRDHPMPRIANGKVGSVAVTIRADATNDAAAALERETVSDFYIQARGFADFVIASTHDDMVFGKISVALSRGQSFERWLSENGAQIGLSDSLPGLEIQWRAWLVEQSAEAVAKA
;
A
#
# COMPACT_ATOMS: atom_id res chain seq x y z
N MET A 1 1.77 55.45 29.16
CA MET A 1 2.95 55.25 28.28
C MET A 1 3.55 53.92 28.71
N SER A 2 3.03 52.81 28.17
CA SER A 2 3.62 52.05 27.03
C SER A 2 4.98 51.47 27.42
N ASP A 3 5.29 50.18 27.32
CA ASP A 3 4.69 49.07 26.61
C ASP A 3 5.43 47.81 27.14
N ALA A 4 4.71 46.85 27.74
CA ALA A 4 5.32 45.60 28.25
C ALA A 4 4.32 44.44 28.32
N ARG A 5 3.33 44.43 27.40
CA ARG A 5 2.39 43.32 27.23
C ARG A 5 2.44 42.87 25.78
N ASN A 6 3.43 42.05 25.43
CA ASN A 6 3.39 41.16 24.25
C ASN A 6 4.57 40.18 24.20
N GLN A 7 4.86 39.48 25.30
CA GLN A 7 5.54 38.19 25.21
C GLN A 7 4.48 37.09 25.30
N LEU A 8 3.82 36.86 24.18
CA LEU A 8 2.91 35.75 23.98
C LEU A 8 3.75 34.47 24.09
N GLN A 9 3.46 33.67 25.11
CA GLN A 9 3.95 32.31 25.28
C GLN A 9 3.52 31.46 24.07
N ILE A 10 4.35 31.38 23.04
CA ILE A 10 4.30 30.33 22.02
C ILE A 10 5.13 29.15 22.54
N LEU A 11 4.71 28.61 23.69
CA LEU A 11 5.09 27.26 24.12
C LEU A 11 4.08 26.31 23.47
N VAL A 12 4.18 26.18 22.15
CA VAL A 12 3.50 25.11 21.40
C VAL A 12 4.09 23.81 21.93
N ARG A 13 3.25 22.97 22.54
CA ARG A 13 3.59 21.58 22.88
C ARG A 13 3.95 20.82 21.61
N ILE A 14 5.24 20.77 21.30
CA ILE A 14 5.83 20.09 20.13
C ILE A 14 5.86 18.56 20.29
N ASP A 15 5.40 18.01 21.42
CA ASP A 15 5.47 16.58 21.75
C ASP A 15 4.55 15.66 20.91
N ARG A 16 3.74 16.20 19.98
CA ARG A 16 2.74 15.43 19.21
C ARG A 16 2.84 15.50 17.69
N LEU A 17 3.95 15.98 17.13
CA LEU A 17 4.18 15.98 15.69
C LEU A 17 4.23 14.54 15.13
N ARG A 18 3.28 14.13 14.28
CA ARG A 18 3.31 12.84 13.56
C ARG A 18 3.57 13.09 12.07
N ILE A 19 4.38 12.23 11.45
CA ILE A 19 4.64 12.26 10.00
C ILE A 19 4.10 10.96 9.44
N ILE A 20 3.20 11.07 8.47
CA ILE A 20 2.66 9.93 7.73
C ILE A 20 2.98 10.16 6.26
N ILE A 21 3.66 9.19 5.66
CA ILE A 21 3.93 9.13 4.22
C ILE A 21 2.85 8.22 3.63
N LEU A 22 1.98 8.78 2.78
CA LEU A 22 0.95 8.05 2.05
C LEU A 22 1.41 7.96 0.59
N LEU A 23 1.46 6.75 0.05
CA LEU A 23 1.92 6.49 -1.31
C LEU A 23 0.78 5.89 -2.13
N HIS A 24 0.63 6.30 -3.40
CA HIS A 24 -0.54 5.97 -4.22
C HIS A 24 -0.14 5.65 -5.67
N ALA A 25 -0.19 4.41 -6.15
CA ALA A 25 -0.12 4.16 -7.59
C ALA A 25 -1.47 4.26 -8.32
N ALA A 26 -1.60 5.13 -9.32
CA ALA A 26 -2.80 5.16 -10.18
C ALA A 26 -2.58 4.47 -11.52
N PHE A 27 -3.50 3.58 -11.91
CA PHE A 27 -3.40 2.81 -13.15
C PHE A 27 -4.63 2.97 -14.05
N PRO A 28 -4.46 3.42 -15.31
CA PRO A 28 -5.48 3.24 -16.34
C PRO A 28 -5.44 1.80 -16.88
N PHE A 29 -6.59 1.13 -16.90
CA PHE A 29 -6.83 -0.05 -17.72
C PHE A 29 -7.84 0.29 -18.81
N ALA A 30 -7.53 -0.08 -20.06
CA ALA A 30 -8.51 -0.16 -21.13
C ALA A 30 -9.11 -1.58 -21.13
N ALA A 31 -10.39 -1.70 -21.54
CA ALA A 31 -11.10 -2.97 -21.60
C ALA A 31 -10.31 -4.02 -22.41
N LEU A 32 -10.13 -5.20 -21.82
CA LEU A 32 -9.32 -6.29 -22.35
C LEU A 32 -10.11 -7.07 -23.41
N GLY A 33 -9.61 -7.11 -24.64
CA GLY A 33 -9.95 -8.16 -25.59
C GLY A 33 -9.05 -9.37 -25.33
N GLN A 34 -9.65 -10.55 -25.15
CA GLN A 34 -8.90 -11.81 -25.08
C GLN A 34 -8.25 -12.10 -26.43
N GLN A 35 -6.94 -11.90 -26.54
CA GLN A 35 -6.14 -12.61 -27.54
C GLN A 35 -5.06 -13.43 -26.82
N THR A 36 -5.29 -14.73 -26.77
CA THR A 36 -4.32 -15.74 -26.38
C THR A 36 -3.39 -15.99 -27.57
N GLN A 37 -2.22 -15.35 -27.60
CA GLN A 37 -1.11 -15.82 -28.43
C GLN A 37 0.03 -16.29 -27.54
N ASN A 38 0.32 -17.59 -27.65
CA ASN A 38 1.51 -18.26 -27.14
C ASN A 38 2.76 -17.75 -27.88
N GLN A 39 3.21 -16.53 -27.58
CA GLN A 39 4.60 -16.17 -27.89
C GLN A 39 5.50 -16.68 -26.75
N PRO A 40 6.66 -17.28 -27.07
CA PRO A 40 7.64 -17.62 -26.04
C PRO A 40 7.99 -16.34 -25.28
N GLN A 41 8.10 -16.44 -23.95
CA GLN A 41 8.53 -15.38 -23.03
C GLN A 41 9.98 -14.96 -23.33
N THR A 42 10.24 -14.39 -24.50
CA THR A 42 11.54 -13.85 -24.88
C THR A 42 11.78 -12.58 -24.08
N ALA A 43 12.78 -12.69 -23.20
CA ALA A 43 13.35 -11.70 -22.30
C ALA A 43 12.80 -10.25 -22.42
N LEU A 44 11.97 -9.83 -21.46
CA LEU A 44 11.43 -8.48 -21.31
C LEU A 44 12.50 -7.38 -21.46
N CYS A 45 13.64 -7.58 -20.83
CA CYS A 45 14.82 -6.73 -20.88
C CYS A 45 15.53 -6.78 -22.23
N SER A 46 15.54 -7.93 -22.93
CA SER A 46 16.13 -8.00 -24.28
C SER A 46 15.39 -7.12 -25.28
N THR A 47 14.05 -6.99 -25.14
CA THR A 47 13.24 -6.11 -25.99
C THR A 47 13.46 -4.63 -25.70
N LEU A 48 13.92 -4.31 -24.49
CA LEU A 48 14.04 -2.95 -23.99
C LEU A 48 15.49 -2.42 -24.05
N ASN A 49 16.49 -3.30 -24.06
CA ASN A 49 17.88 -3.00 -23.73
C ASN A 49 18.61 -2.01 -24.65
N SER A 50 18.44 -2.04 -25.97
CA SER A 50 19.24 -1.21 -26.88
C SER A 50 18.86 0.28 -26.83
N ALA A 51 17.55 0.59 -26.85
CA ALA A 51 17.07 1.97 -26.74
C ALA A 51 17.17 2.51 -25.30
N LEU A 52 16.92 1.69 -24.28
CA LEU A 52 17.05 2.13 -22.88
C LEU A 52 18.49 2.44 -22.49
N ARG A 53 19.46 1.60 -22.85
CA ARG A 53 20.88 1.85 -22.51
C ARG A 53 21.42 3.10 -23.20
N ALA A 54 20.96 3.39 -24.42
CA ALA A 54 21.34 4.61 -25.12
C ALA A 54 20.77 5.87 -24.44
N ALA A 55 19.52 5.81 -23.97
CA ALA A 55 18.87 6.93 -23.29
C ALA A 55 19.29 7.09 -21.82
N ASN A 56 19.65 6.00 -21.15
CA ASN A 56 19.91 5.93 -19.71
C ASN A 56 21.12 5.01 -19.42
N PRO A 57 22.36 5.46 -19.64
CA PRO A 57 23.55 4.61 -19.59
C PRO A 57 23.86 4.00 -18.21
N ASN A 58 23.24 4.53 -17.14
CA ASN A 58 23.41 4.05 -15.76
C ASN A 58 22.22 3.20 -15.28
N THR A 59 21.41 2.65 -16.19
CA THR A 59 20.29 1.77 -15.88
C THR A 59 20.57 0.35 -16.30
N ASP A 60 20.22 -0.59 -15.43
CA ASP A 60 20.20 -2.01 -15.72
C ASP A 60 18.75 -2.49 -15.83
N CYS A 61 18.54 -3.48 -16.68
CA CYS A 61 17.32 -4.25 -16.71
C CYS A 61 17.63 -5.69 -16.31
N ARG A 62 16.89 -6.22 -15.32
CA ARG A 62 16.99 -7.61 -14.87
C ARG A 62 15.63 -8.28 -14.88
N GLU A 63 15.61 -9.58 -15.15
CA GLU A 63 14.39 -10.38 -15.24
C GLU A 63 14.41 -11.53 -14.25
N VAL A 64 13.20 -11.87 -13.81
CA VAL A 64 12.88 -13.03 -12.99
C VAL A 64 11.56 -13.61 -13.48
N LYS A 65 11.18 -14.80 -13.00
CA LYS A 65 9.92 -15.45 -13.41
C LYS A 65 8.69 -14.56 -13.20
N ALA A 66 8.69 -13.77 -12.13
CA ALA A 66 7.57 -12.92 -11.75
C ALA A 66 7.51 -11.59 -12.53
N GLY A 67 8.53 -11.25 -13.32
CA GLY A 67 8.58 -9.97 -14.00
C GLY A 67 9.98 -9.47 -14.31
N ALA A 68 10.08 -8.16 -14.55
CA ALA A 68 11.35 -7.50 -14.82
C ALA A 68 11.42 -6.14 -14.12
N VAL A 69 12.64 -5.71 -13.83
CA VAL A 69 12.94 -4.43 -13.22
C VAL A 69 13.93 -3.68 -14.08
N ILE A 70 13.61 -2.42 -14.37
CA ILE A 70 14.51 -1.40 -14.90
C ILE A 70 14.79 -0.41 -13.79
N ALA A 71 16.04 -0.23 -13.40
CA ALA A 71 16.44 0.67 -12.33
C ALA A 71 17.90 1.12 -12.50
N PRO A 72 18.39 2.11 -11.73
CA PRO A 72 19.83 2.39 -11.68
C PRO A 72 20.64 1.11 -11.40
N SER A 73 21.76 0.92 -12.09
CA SER A 73 22.55 -0.32 -11.99
C SER A 73 23.01 -0.63 -10.55
N THR A 74 23.17 0.39 -9.71
CA THR A 74 23.49 0.26 -8.28
C THR A 74 22.35 -0.29 -7.43
N ASP A 75 21.10 -0.14 -7.89
CA ASP A 75 19.90 -0.44 -7.11
C ASP A 75 19.04 -1.58 -7.71
N VAL A 76 19.24 -1.96 -8.97
CA VAL A 76 18.40 -2.98 -9.64
C VAL A 76 18.32 -4.30 -8.85
N GLY A 77 19.39 -4.69 -8.16
CA GLY A 77 19.44 -5.91 -7.36
C GLY A 77 18.41 -5.92 -6.23
N ARG A 78 18.27 -4.82 -5.48
CA ARG A 78 17.32 -4.76 -4.35
C ARG A 78 15.86 -4.84 -4.81
N TYR A 79 15.54 -4.24 -5.96
CA TYR A 79 14.20 -4.25 -6.51
C TYR A 79 13.84 -5.64 -7.09
N ILE A 80 14.81 -6.35 -7.65
CA ILE A 80 14.63 -7.75 -8.07
C ILE A 80 14.36 -8.66 -6.86
N THR A 81 15.11 -8.47 -5.76
CA THR A 81 14.83 -9.18 -4.51
C THR A 81 13.41 -8.88 -4.02
N ALA A 82 13.01 -7.60 -4.00
CA ALA A 82 11.67 -7.21 -3.57
C ALA A 82 10.56 -7.85 -4.44
N LEU A 83 10.75 -7.88 -5.76
CA LEU A 83 9.82 -8.52 -6.71
C LEU A 83 9.69 -10.03 -6.47
N ASN A 84 10.80 -10.75 -6.29
CA ASN A 84 10.77 -12.19 -6.01
C ASN A 84 10.09 -12.48 -4.67
N GLU A 85 10.47 -11.78 -3.62
CA GLU A 85 9.87 -11.98 -2.29
C GLU A 85 8.37 -11.74 -2.33
N ALA A 86 7.90 -10.65 -2.96
CA ALA A 86 6.48 -10.38 -3.09
C ALA A 86 5.76 -11.46 -3.91
N ALA A 87 6.38 -11.96 -4.99
CA ALA A 87 5.81 -13.05 -5.77
C ALA A 87 5.67 -14.34 -4.96
N GLU A 88 6.64 -14.64 -4.09
CA GLU A 88 6.56 -15.76 -3.15
C GLU A 88 5.46 -15.55 -2.11
N ARG A 89 5.35 -14.34 -1.53
CA ARG A 89 4.26 -14.01 -0.59
C ARG A 89 2.90 -14.12 -1.27
N TYR A 90 2.77 -13.61 -2.49
CA TYR A 90 1.55 -13.70 -3.29
C TYR A 90 1.18 -15.15 -3.55
N ALA A 91 2.16 -15.97 -3.94
CA ALA A 91 1.97 -17.37 -4.24
C ALA A 91 1.44 -18.18 -3.05
N ARG A 92 1.81 -17.82 -1.82
CA ARG A 92 1.29 -18.46 -0.60
C ARG A 92 -0.18 -18.19 -0.34
N HIS A 93 -0.72 -17.08 -0.82
CA HIS A 93 -2.08 -16.64 -0.48
C HIS A 93 -3.07 -16.71 -1.64
N PHE A 94 -2.60 -16.56 -2.89
CA PHE A 94 -3.43 -16.48 -4.09
C PHE A 94 -3.01 -17.47 -5.18
N GLY A 95 -1.88 -18.17 -5.01
CA GLY A 95 -1.27 -19.02 -6.03
C GLY A 95 -0.25 -18.26 -6.87
N ALA A 96 0.57 -18.99 -7.64
CA ALA A 96 1.67 -18.38 -8.39
C ALA A 96 1.15 -17.32 -9.38
N PRO A 97 1.77 -16.11 -9.42
CA PRO A 97 1.38 -15.08 -10.38
C PRO A 97 1.36 -15.63 -11.80
N LYS A 98 0.24 -15.48 -12.51
CA LYS A 98 0.09 -16.07 -13.86
C LYS A 98 0.81 -15.25 -14.93
N ARG A 99 1.06 -13.98 -14.65
CA ARG A 99 1.58 -13.00 -15.62
C ARG A 99 2.70 -12.15 -15.01
N PRO A 100 3.73 -11.81 -15.80
CA PRO A 100 4.82 -10.96 -15.34
C PRO A 100 4.36 -9.49 -15.21
N ILE A 101 5.03 -8.76 -14.33
CA ILE A 101 4.91 -7.29 -14.21
C ILE A 101 6.25 -6.61 -14.51
N MET A 102 6.22 -5.36 -14.97
CA MET A 102 7.40 -4.53 -15.18
C MET A 102 7.45 -3.43 -14.12
N LEU A 103 8.58 -3.30 -13.41
CA LEU A 103 8.88 -2.15 -12.56
C LEU A 103 9.92 -1.26 -13.27
N ALA A 104 9.61 0.01 -13.47
CA ALA A 104 10.57 1.02 -13.90
C ALA A 104 10.84 2.00 -12.76
N VAL A 105 12.09 2.09 -12.29
CA VAL A 105 12.49 2.97 -11.20
C VAL A 105 13.30 4.14 -11.73
N GLY A 106 12.83 5.36 -11.49
CA GLY A 106 13.58 6.56 -11.83
C GLY A 106 13.91 6.72 -13.31
N THR A 107 13.20 5.97 -14.15
CA THR A 107 13.49 5.84 -15.58
C THR A 107 12.19 6.06 -16.32
N GLU A 108 12.17 7.06 -17.19
CA GLU A 108 11.02 7.29 -18.06
C GLU A 108 11.14 6.36 -19.27
N LEU A 109 10.13 5.50 -19.45
CA LEU A 109 10.04 4.67 -20.65
C LEU A 109 9.49 5.49 -21.80
N LEU A 110 10.05 5.28 -22.99
CA LEU A 110 9.59 5.92 -24.22
C LEU A 110 8.19 5.40 -24.62
N PRO A 111 7.39 6.19 -25.38
CA PRO A 111 6.02 5.81 -25.74
C PRO A 111 5.91 4.46 -26.47
N ASP A 112 6.87 4.13 -27.34
CA ASP A 112 6.95 2.86 -28.06
C ASP A 112 7.25 1.68 -27.13
N GLN A 113 8.09 1.87 -26.12
CA GLN A 113 8.36 0.88 -25.07
C GLN A 113 7.11 0.61 -24.24
N ILE A 114 6.39 1.66 -23.82
CA ILE A 114 5.10 1.54 -23.11
C ILE A 114 4.06 0.83 -24.00
N ALA A 115 3.99 1.18 -25.30
CA ALA A 115 3.11 0.52 -26.25
C ALA A 115 3.44 -0.97 -26.41
N SER A 116 4.72 -1.33 -26.41
CA SER A 116 5.20 -2.71 -26.49
C SER A 116 4.85 -3.54 -25.25
N LEU A 117 4.92 -2.95 -24.05
CA LEU A 117 4.44 -3.59 -22.81
C LEU A 117 2.92 -3.79 -22.83
N ARG A 118 2.18 -2.78 -23.28
CA ARG A 118 0.72 -2.84 -23.44
C ARG A 118 0.28 -3.91 -24.43
N ALA A 119 0.93 -4.01 -25.58
CA ALA A 119 0.64 -5.02 -26.60
C ALA A 119 0.83 -6.45 -26.09
N ARG A 120 1.73 -6.64 -25.10
CA ARG A 120 1.99 -7.92 -24.44
C ARG A 120 1.19 -8.12 -23.16
N ASN A 121 0.31 -7.18 -22.83
CA ASN A 121 -0.52 -7.19 -21.62
C ASN A 121 0.32 -7.30 -20.33
N ILE A 122 1.45 -6.60 -20.28
CA ILE A 122 2.37 -6.57 -19.14
C ILE A 122 2.17 -5.23 -18.42
N PRO A 123 1.65 -5.24 -17.18
CA PRO A 123 1.51 -4.02 -16.40
C PRO A 123 2.86 -3.38 -16.12
N LEU A 124 2.88 -2.05 -16.14
CA LEU A 124 4.03 -1.23 -15.80
C LEU A 124 3.75 -0.46 -14.51
N LEU A 125 4.55 -0.72 -13.47
CA LEU A 125 4.68 0.12 -12.29
C LEU A 125 5.82 1.10 -12.53
N ASN A 126 5.51 2.40 -12.68
CA ASN A 126 6.51 3.45 -12.79
C ASN A 126 6.72 4.08 -11.42
N TRP A 127 7.88 3.78 -10.82
CA TRP A 127 8.26 4.22 -9.50
C TRP A 127 9.24 5.40 -9.59
N PRO A 128 8.86 6.61 -9.15
CA PRO A 128 9.77 7.74 -9.18
C PRO A 128 10.97 7.49 -8.25
N ARG A 129 12.19 7.78 -8.71
CA ARG A 129 13.40 7.72 -7.84
C ARG A 129 13.29 8.62 -6.61
N THR A 130 12.48 9.67 -6.72
CA THR A 130 12.36 10.79 -5.78
C THR A 130 11.34 10.58 -4.68
N VAL A 131 10.65 9.44 -4.65
CA VAL A 131 9.55 9.20 -3.71
C VAL A 131 9.98 9.39 -2.25
N LEU A 132 11.24 9.02 -1.94
CA LEU A 132 11.86 9.21 -0.64
C LEU A 132 13.20 9.98 -0.71
N ASP A 133 13.44 10.77 -1.77
CA ASP A 133 14.64 11.62 -1.82
C ASP A 133 14.56 12.64 -0.67
N PRO A 134 15.55 12.69 0.24
CA PRO A 134 15.54 13.62 1.38
C PRO A 134 15.27 15.08 0.96
N LYS A 135 15.73 15.51 -0.22
CA LYS A 135 15.49 16.86 -0.74
C LYS A 135 14.05 17.07 -1.21
N VAL A 136 13.42 16.05 -1.76
CA VAL A 136 12.01 16.10 -2.19
C VAL A 136 11.09 16.01 -0.98
N ILE A 137 11.43 15.16 0.00
CA ILE A 137 10.79 15.11 1.31
C ILE A 137 10.91 16.48 1.99
N GLU A 138 12.11 17.05 2.05
CA GLU A 138 12.35 18.36 2.64
C GLU A 138 11.56 19.46 1.92
N ALA A 139 11.56 19.49 0.58
CA ALA A 139 10.80 20.47 -0.19
C ALA A 139 9.28 20.34 0.02
N ALA A 140 8.77 19.11 0.10
CA ALA A 140 7.37 18.84 0.41
C ALA A 140 7.01 19.31 1.83
N ILE A 141 7.85 19.02 2.82
CA ILE A 141 7.68 19.48 4.20
C ILE A 141 7.74 21.00 4.27
N ARG A 142 8.70 21.65 3.58
CA ARG A 142 8.80 23.12 3.51
C ARG A 142 7.53 23.73 2.95
N LYS A 143 7.07 23.26 1.78
CA LYS A 143 5.82 23.71 1.16
C LYS A 143 4.63 23.55 2.10
N GLN A 144 4.60 22.45 2.85
CA GLN A 144 3.54 22.19 3.82
C GLN A 144 3.63 23.12 5.03
N ILE A 145 4.82 23.36 5.59
CA ILE A 145 5.05 24.33 6.66
C ILE A 145 4.61 25.72 6.22
N ASP A 146 4.93 26.11 4.99
CA ASP A 146 4.50 27.40 4.43
C ASP A 146 2.98 27.50 4.30
N THR A 147 2.33 26.40 3.94
CA THR A 147 0.87 26.34 3.82
C THR A 147 0.18 26.32 5.18
N GLN A 148 0.74 25.61 6.17
CA GLN A 148 0.14 25.43 7.50
C GLN A 148 0.46 26.57 8.47
N PHE A 149 1.62 27.20 8.32
CA PHE A 149 2.09 28.31 9.17
C PHE A 149 2.38 29.55 8.34
N PRO A 150 1.41 30.09 7.59
CA PRO A 150 1.66 31.25 6.73
C PRO A 150 2.13 32.48 7.53
N ALA A 151 1.72 32.59 8.81
CA ALA A 151 2.08 33.68 9.71
C ALA A 151 3.33 33.43 10.58
N ALA A 152 3.97 32.25 10.50
CA ALA A 152 5.19 31.98 11.27
C ALA A 152 6.42 32.67 10.66
N THR A 153 7.37 33.06 11.51
CA THR A 153 8.66 33.63 11.07
C THR A 153 9.51 32.59 10.35
N ALA A 154 10.48 33.04 9.56
CA ALA A 154 11.40 32.15 8.85
C ALA A 154 12.16 31.23 9.83
N GLU A 155 12.55 31.75 10.99
CA GLU A 155 13.25 31.02 12.04
C GLU A 155 12.36 29.95 12.67
N ALA A 156 11.09 30.27 12.96
CA ALA A 156 10.13 29.31 13.50
C ALA A 156 9.83 28.19 12.49
N LYS A 157 9.70 28.51 11.20
CA LYS A 157 9.53 27.53 10.13
C LYS A 157 10.75 26.62 9.97
N ALA A 158 11.96 27.17 10.09
CA ALA A 158 13.20 26.40 10.04
C ALA A 158 13.34 25.42 11.22
N ASP A 159 12.96 25.85 12.42
CA ASP A 159 12.96 25.00 13.63
C ASP A 159 11.93 23.86 13.51
N ILE A 160 10.72 24.13 13.01
CA ILE A 160 9.70 23.09 12.72
C ILE A 160 10.24 22.08 11.69
N LEU A 161 10.84 22.56 10.60
CA LEU A 161 11.43 21.71 9.57
C LEU A 161 12.53 20.81 10.16
N GLN A 162 13.43 21.38 10.94
CA GLN A 162 14.54 20.64 11.54
C GLN A 162 14.03 19.55 12.49
N LYS A 163 13.02 19.84 13.32
CA LYS A 163 12.38 18.87 14.21
C LYS A 163 11.69 17.73 13.44
N LEU A 164 11.04 18.04 12.33
CA LEU A 164 10.40 17.06 11.45
C LEU A 164 11.43 16.14 10.77
N LEU A 165 12.49 16.72 10.20
CA LEU A 165 13.57 15.94 9.57
C LEU A 165 14.32 15.09 10.61
N ALA A 166 14.57 15.61 11.80
CA ALA A 166 15.18 14.87 12.89
C ALA A 166 14.30 13.69 13.34
N LYS A 167 12.98 13.86 13.38
CA LYS A 167 12.03 12.78 13.72
C LYS A 167 11.96 11.70 12.65
N LEU A 168 11.99 12.08 11.38
CA LEU A 168 12.20 11.12 10.28
C LEU A 168 13.48 10.34 10.53
N SER A 169 14.59 11.05 10.78
CA SER A 169 15.96 10.50 10.98
C SER A 169 16.16 9.71 12.30
N ALA A 170 15.30 9.90 13.30
CA ALA A 170 15.40 9.26 14.62
C ALA A 170 14.45 8.06 14.79
N THR A 171 13.54 7.81 13.85
CA THR A 171 12.69 6.61 13.89
C THR A 171 13.60 5.38 13.64
N PRO A 172 13.74 4.43 14.60
CA PRO A 172 14.50 3.21 14.38
C PRO A 172 13.89 2.50 13.17
N GLY A 173 14.70 2.31 12.11
CA GLY A 173 14.19 2.02 10.78
C GLY A 173 14.09 3.24 9.86
N ASN A 174 15.10 4.12 9.85
CA ASN A 174 15.50 4.86 8.63
C ASN A 174 16.04 3.93 7.54
N ALA A 175 15.24 2.91 7.32
CA ALA A 175 15.17 1.98 6.25
C ALA A 175 14.23 2.59 5.20
N GLY A 176 14.57 3.79 4.70
CA GLY A 176 13.86 4.38 3.56
C GLY A 176 13.71 3.34 2.45
N GLY A 177 14.76 2.53 2.22
CA GLY A 177 14.71 1.38 1.34
C GLY A 177 13.76 0.26 1.76
N SER A 178 13.64 -0.11 3.05
CA SER A 178 12.72 -1.20 3.45
C SER A 178 11.27 -0.75 3.42
N VAL A 179 10.94 0.46 3.87
CA VAL A 179 9.57 1.00 3.76
C VAL A 179 9.19 1.18 2.29
N GLU A 180 10.09 1.75 1.47
CA GLU A 180 9.88 1.84 0.01
C GLU A 180 9.63 0.47 -0.61
N MET A 181 10.50 -0.52 -0.32
CA MET A 181 10.34 -1.87 -0.86
C MET A 181 9.01 -2.47 -0.43
N GLY A 182 8.61 -2.31 0.84
CA GLY A 182 7.34 -2.85 1.32
C GLY A 182 6.13 -2.24 0.60
N ILE A 183 6.19 -0.96 0.25
CA ILE A 183 5.13 -0.28 -0.51
C ILE A 183 5.16 -0.72 -1.98
N ILE A 184 6.33 -0.85 -2.60
CA ILE A 184 6.42 -1.41 -3.96
C ILE A 184 5.83 -2.81 -4.01
N GLN A 185 6.13 -3.63 -2.99
CA GLN A 185 5.57 -4.97 -2.88
C GLN A 185 4.05 -4.93 -2.70
N HIS A 186 3.53 -4.03 -1.88
CA HIS A 186 2.09 -3.76 -1.76
C HIS A 186 1.45 -3.52 -3.14
N GLU A 187 2.04 -2.64 -3.94
CA GLU A 187 1.56 -2.35 -5.30
C GLU A 187 1.66 -3.55 -6.26
N PHE A 188 2.69 -4.39 -6.11
CA PHE A 188 2.77 -5.66 -6.85
C PHE A 188 1.60 -6.59 -6.53
N GLY A 189 1.16 -6.63 -5.27
CA GLY A 189 -0.01 -7.40 -4.84
C GLY A 189 -1.27 -7.02 -5.60
N HIS A 190 -1.58 -5.71 -5.68
CA HIS A 190 -2.70 -5.21 -6.49
C HIS A 190 -2.56 -5.62 -7.96
N LEU A 191 -1.38 -5.43 -8.56
CA LEU A 191 -1.15 -5.71 -9.97
C LEU A 191 -1.37 -7.19 -10.31
N TRP A 192 -0.80 -8.11 -9.54
CA TRP A 192 -1.03 -9.54 -9.75
C TRP A 192 -2.47 -9.94 -9.46
N PHE A 193 -3.10 -9.37 -8.43
CA PHE A 193 -4.50 -9.63 -8.12
C PHE A 193 -5.44 -9.28 -9.27
N MET A 194 -5.28 -8.08 -9.83
CA MET A 194 -6.00 -7.67 -11.05
C MET A 194 -5.73 -8.65 -12.19
N LEU A 195 -4.47 -8.97 -12.46
CA LEU A 195 -4.12 -9.91 -13.53
C LEU A 195 -4.72 -11.31 -13.31
N ASP A 196 -4.87 -11.78 -12.09
CA ASP A 196 -5.29 -13.16 -11.87
C ASP A 196 -6.79 -13.33 -11.74
N PHE A 197 -7.52 -12.26 -11.37
CA PHE A 197 -8.93 -12.32 -11.00
C PHE A 197 -9.85 -11.26 -11.66
N ASP A 198 -9.34 -10.25 -12.39
CA ASP A 198 -10.20 -9.26 -13.07
C ASP A 198 -10.93 -9.77 -14.30
N GLY A 199 -12.11 -9.18 -14.53
CA GLY A 199 -12.91 -9.37 -15.76
C GLY A 199 -13.72 -10.67 -15.79
N LEU A 200 -13.72 -11.42 -14.69
CA LEU A 200 -14.48 -12.66 -14.56
C LEU A 200 -15.89 -12.45 -13.95
N ALA A 201 -16.13 -11.29 -13.31
CA ALA A 201 -17.43 -10.92 -12.73
C ALA A 201 -17.78 -9.43 -12.99
N PRO A 202 -19.07 -9.05 -12.86
CA PRO A 202 -19.48 -7.65 -12.84
C PRO A 202 -18.84 -6.89 -11.67
N ARG A 203 -18.40 -5.65 -11.93
CA ARG A 203 -17.67 -4.81 -10.96
C ARG A 203 -18.50 -4.53 -9.71
N ALA A 204 -17.92 -4.75 -8.52
CA ALA A 204 -18.61 -4.54 -7.25
C ALA A 204 -18.77 -3.06 -6.85
N SER A 205 -17.82 -2.18 -7.21
CA SER A 205 -17.88 -0.73 -6.91
C SER A 205 -17.63 0.14 -8.16
N LYS A 206 -18.26 1.32 -8.22
CA LYS A 206 -18.07 2.30 -9.31
C LYS A 206 -16.75 3.10 -9.18
N SER A 207 -16.11 3.05 -8.00
CA SER A 207 -14.96 3.88 -7.58
C SER A 207 -13.66 3.09 -7.38
N GLY A 208 -13.68 1.75 -7.44
CA GLY A 208 -12.58 0.88 -7.00
C GLY A 208 -11.21 1.22 -7.61
N TYR A 209 -10.19 1.28 -6.75
CA TYR A 209 -8.85 1.78 -7.07
C TYR A 209 -8.08 0.83 -8.01
N GLY A 210 -8.12 -0.48 -7.71
CA GLY A 210 -7.47 -1.56 -8.46
C GLY A 210 -8.47 -2.40 -9.28
N SER A 211 -8.79 -3.58 -8.74
CA SER A 211 -9.59 -4.63 -9.40
C SER A 211 -11.11 -4.37 -9.46
N THR A 212 -11.80 -5.31 -10.08
CA THR A 212 -13.26 -5.45 -10.11
C THR A 212 -13.84 -6.10 -8.86
N ALA A 213 -12.96 -6.68 -8.03
CA ALA A 213 -13.31 -7.23 -6.73
C ALA A 213 -13.69 -6.12 -5.73
N PRO A 214 -14.32 -6.48 -4.59
CA PRO A 214 -14.50 -5.55 -3.48
C PRO A 214 -13.15 -5.01 -2.99
N ASP A 215 -13.09 -3.72 -2.66
CA ASP A 215 -11.85 -3.03 -2.29
C ASP A 215 -11.12 -3.69 -1.11
N TRP A 216 -11.86 -4.25 -0.15
CA TRP A 216 -11.24 -4.97 0.98
C TRP A 216 -10.39 -6.17 0.53
N LEU A 217 -10.79 -6.88 -0.53
CA LEU A 217 -10.09 -8.07 -1.00
C LEU A 217 -8.88 -7.72 -1.88
N ASP A 218 -9.03 -6.67 -2.70
CA ASP A 218 -7.91 -6.06 -3.42
C ASP A 218 -6.81 -5.61 -2.45
N GLU A 219 -7.23 -5.00 -1.34
CA GLU A 219 -6.37 -4.61 -0.23
C GLU A 219 -5.75 -5.77 0.52
N MET A 220 -6.50 -6.87 0.75
CA MET A 220 -5.89 -8.09 1.32
C MET A 220 -4.74 -8.59 0.45
N ALA A 221 -4.91 -8.57 -0.88
CA ALA A 221 -3.88 -9.02 -1.80
C ALA A 221 -2.62 -8.16 -1.72
N ALA A 222 -2.77 -6.86 -1.51
CA ALA A 222 -1.65 -5.93 -1.36
C ALA A 222 -0.97 -6.02 0.00
N VAL A 223 -1.75 -6.00 1.10
CA VAL A 223 -1.14 -6.09 2.44
C VAL A 223 -0.45 -7.43 2.65
N LEU A 224 -0.98 -8.56 2.16
CA LEU A 224 -0.37 -9.88 2.36
C LEU A 224 1.00 -10.07 1.69
N VAL A 225 1.36 -9.22 0.72
CA VAL A 225 2.66 -9.31 0.03
C VAL A 225 3.72 -8.34 0.53
N GLU A 226 3.35 -7.43 1.43
CA GLU A 226 4.28 -6.49 2.08
C GLU A 226 5.42 -7.21 2.78
N ASN A 227 6.58 -6.55 2.86
CA ASN A 227 7.69 -7.07 3.66
C ASN A 227 7.41 -7.09 5.17
N ASP A 228 8.36 -7.71 5.86
CA ASP A 228 8.33 -7.95 7.29
C ASP A 228 8.35 -6.63 8.09
N ALA A 229 8.98 -5.57 7.58
CA ALA A 229 9.04 -4.27 8.25
C ALA A 229 7.65 -3.63 8.35
N ILE A 230 6.93 -3.51 7.24
CA ILE A 230 5.56 -2.97 7.24
C ILE A 230 4.62 -3.93 7.98
N THR A 231 4.74 -5.23 7.74
CA THR A 231 3.93 -6.27 8.42
C THR A 231 4.04 -6.19 9.93
N THR A 232 5.26 -6.16 10.46
CA THR A 232 5.52 -6.09 11.91
C THR A 232 5.00 -4.77 12.47
N LYS A 233 5.19 -3.67 11.74
CA LYS A 233 4.67 -2.36 12.15
C LYS A 233 3.14 -2.38 12.26
N ARG A 234 2.41 -2.86 11.25
CA ARG A 234 0.94 -2.95 11.26
C ARG A 234 0.43 -3.80 12.42
N ARG A 235 1.06 -4.95 12.68
CA ARG A 235 0.73 -5.81 13.83
C ARG A 235 0.97 -5.13 15.17
N SER A 236 2.08 -4.40 15.30
CA SER A 236 2.38 -3.60 16.50
C SER A 236 1.35 -2.47 16.69
N ASP A 237 1.04 -1.74 15.61
CA ASP A 237 0.06 -0.67 15.62
C ASP A 237 -1.35 -1.19 15.98
N LEU A 238 -1.73 -2.39 15.52
CA LEU A 238 -2.98 -3.06 15.91
C LEU A 238 -3.02 -3.29 17.42
N LYS A 239 -1.96 -3.87 18.00
CA LYS A 239 -1.86 -4.08 19.45
C LYS A 239 -1.92 -2.78 20.22
N MET A 240 -1.29 -1.72 19.70
CA MET A 240 -1.40 -0.38 20.29
C MET A 240 -2.82 0.18 20.19
N ALA A 241 -3.52 -0.02 19.07
CA ALA A 241 -4.89 0.44 18.88
C ALA A 241 -5.87 -0.24 19.85
N LEU A 242 -5.66 -1.53 20.14
CA LEU A 242 -6.46 -2.30 21.10
C LEU A 242 -6.30 -1.82 22.56
N ARG A 243 -5.16 -1.23 22.90
CA ARG A 243 -4.87 -0.71 24.24
C ARG A 243 -5.36 0.72 24.49
N ARG A 244 -5.91 1.41 23.48
CA ARG A 244 -6.31 2.82 23.61
C ARG A 244 -7.52 2.96 24.55
N PRO A 245 -7.47 3.86 25.55
CA PRO A 245 -8.63 4.18 26.38
C PRO A 245 -9.78 4.72 25.52
N GLY A 246 -10.99 4.18 25.70
CA GLY A 246 -12.17 4.52 24.87
C GLY A 246 -12.49 3.50 23.77
N GLY A 247 -11.73 2.41 23.66
CA GLY A 247 -11.97 1.31 22.72
C GLY A 247 -11.18 1.45 21.41
N SER A 248 -11.01 0.33 20.72
CA SER A 248 -10.35 0.32 19.41
C SER A 248 -11.22 1.04 18.38
N ARG A 249 -10.65 1.99 17.63
CA ARG A 249 -11.32 2.65 16.48
C ARG A 249 -11.52 1.72 15.27
N LEU A 250 -11.19 0.44 15.42
CA LEU A 250 -11.43 -0.60 14.42
C LEU A 250 -12.92 -0.65 14.10
N GLU A 251 -13.23 -0.64 12.82
CA GLU A 251 -14.60 -0.72 12.33
C GLU A 251 -15.16 -2.13 12.53
N THR A 252 -16.48 -2.28 12.41
CA THR A 252 -17.08 -3.62 12.32
C THR A 252 -16.65 -4.28 11.00
N GLN A 253 -16.64 -5.61 10.94
CA GLN A 253 -16.36 -6.36 9.73
C GLN A 253 -17.33 -5.99 8.62
N SER A 254 -18.62 -5.81 8.94
CA SER A 254 -19.60 -5.33 7.97
C SER A 254 -19.22 -3.98 7.35
N ARG A 255 -18.65 -3.05 8.13
CA ARG A 255 -18.17 -1.76 7.59
C ARG A 255 -16.88 -1.90 6.80
N LEU A 256 -15.91 -2.67 7.28
CA LEU A 256 -14.66 -2.94 6.57
C LEU A 256 -14.92 -3.54 5.18
N LEU A 257 -15.80 -4.54 5.10
CA LEU A 257 -16.13 -5.26 3.86
C LEU A 257 -16.92 -4.42 2.85
N GLN A 258 -17.58 -3.35 3.30
CA GLN A 258 -18.33 -2.42 2.45
C GLN A 258 -17.56 -1.13 2.16
N ARG A 259 -16.39 -0.95 2.77
CA ARG A 259 -15.64 0.29 2.64
C ARG A 259 -15.10 0.40 1.21
N ASP A 260 -15.33 1.55 0.60
CA ASP A 260 -14.57 1.94 -0.57
C ASP A 260 -13.09 2.08 -0.19
N HIS A 261 -12.21 1.84 -1.17
CA HIS A 261 -10.79 2.02 -1.00
C HIS A 261 -10.50 3.42 -0.41
N PRO A 262 -9.70 3.54 0.67
CA PRO A 262 -9.49 4.81 1.40
C PRO A 262 -8.90 5.92 0.53
N MET A 263 -8.30 5.58 -0.61
CA MET A 263 -7.82 6.55 -1.59
C MET A 263 -8.68 6.57 -2.85
N PRO A 264 -9.14 7.76 -3.28
CA PRO A 264 -9.85 7.89 -4.55
C PRO A 264 -8.92 7.59 -5.73
N ARG A 265 -9.47 6.95 -6.76
CA ARG A 265 -8.79 6.71 -8.04
C ARG A 265 -8.35 8.04 -8.67
N ILE A 266 -7.09 8.19 -9.06
CA ILE A 266 -6.64 9.39 -9.78
C ILE A 266 -7.27 9.37 -11.19
N ALA A 267 -8.21 10.28 -11.43
CA ALA A 267 -9.12 10.30 -12.58
C ALA A 267 -8.47 10.54 -13.96
N ASN A 268 -7.15 10.75 -14.05
CA ASN A 268 -6.53 11.32 -15.26
C ASN A 268 -5.70 10.36 -16.12
N GLY A 269 -5.76 9.05 -15.88
CA GLY A 269 -5.23 8.05 -16.81
C GLY A 269 -3.78 8.26 -17.28
N LYS A 270 -2.96 8.98 -16.50
CA LYS A 270 -1.52 9.01 -16.72
C LYS A 270 -0.96 7.67 -16.26
N VAL A 271 -0.19 7.04 -17.14
CA VAL A 271 0.32 5.68 -16.98
C VAL A 271 1.16 5.56 -15.70
N GLY A 272 0.72 4.71 -14.77
CA GLY A 272 1.56 3.97 -13.83
C GLY A 272 2.36 4.76 -12.80
N SER A 273 1.99 5.99 -12.44
CA SER A 273 2.77 6.79 -11.48
C SER A 273 2.35 6.58 -10.03
N VAL A 274 3.32 6.39 -9.15
CA VAL A 274 3.12 6.45 -7.69
C VAL A 274 3.19 7.90 -7.19
N ALA A 275 2.09 8.43 -6.66
CA ALA A 275 1.98 9.71 -5.99
C ALA A 275 2.33 9.58 -4.51
N VAL A 276 3.33 10.33 -4.06
CA VAL A 276 3.68 10.45 -2.64
C VAL A 276 2.98 11.67 -2.06
N THR A 277 2.21 11.45 -1.00
CA THR A 277 1.68 12.49 -0.14
C THR A 277 2.37 12.39 1.21
N ILE A 278 3.33 13.27 1.47
CA ILE A 278 3.96 13.42 2.78
C ILE A 278 3.20 14.51 3.52
N ARG A 279 2.64 14.19 4.70
CA ARG A 279 1.95 15.17 5.54
C ARG A 279 2.55 15.17 6.95
N ALA A 280 3.18 16.29 7.32
CA ALA A 280 3.59 16.65 8.67
C ALA A 280 2.43 17.28 9.47
N ASP A 281 2.19 16.81 10.70
CA ASP A 281 1.25 17.46 11.63
C ASP A 281 1.95 18.56 12.41
N ALA A 282 1.56 19.82 12.26
CA ALA A 282 1.79 20.81 13.30
C ALA A 282 0.55 21.68 13.61
N THR A 283 -0.62 21.32 13.09
CA THR A 283 -1.89 22.06 13.29
C THR A 283 -2.96 21.20 13.96
N ASN A 284 -3.81 21.83 14.79
CA ASN A 284 -5.03 21.27 15.40
C ASN A 284 -6.18 21.02 14.39
N ASP A 285 -5.88 20.76 13.10
CA ASP A 285 -6.92 20.39 12.12
C ASP A 285 -7.37 18.95 12.39
N ALA A 286 -8.34 18.84 13.30
CA ALA A 286 -8.89 17.58 13.75
C ALA A 286 -9.49 16.78 12.59
N ALA A 287 -10.01 17.42 11.54
CA ALA A 287 -10.64 16.73 10.42
C ALA A 287 -9.61 16.03 9.54
N ALA A 288 -8.55 16.73 9.15
CA ALA A 288 -7.49 16.14 8.33
C ALA A 288 -6.65 15.11 9.10
N ALA A 289 -6.46 15.31 10.41
CA ALA A 289 -5.82 14.32 11.28
C ALA A 289 -6.69 13.07 11.44
N LEU A 290 -8.00 13.24 11.64
CA LEU A 290 -8.96 12.14 11.73
C LEU A 290 -9.04 11.33 10.43
N GLU A 291 -9.05 11.98 9.27
CA GLU A 291 -9.02 11.31 7.97
C GLU A 291 -7.77 10.40 7.83
N ARG A 292 -6.58 10.91 8.16
CA ARG A 292 -5.34 10.11 8.10
C ARG A 292 -5.32 8.96 9.11
N GLU A 293 -5.81 9.21 10.33
CA GLU A 293 -5.95 8.16 11.32
C GLU A 293 -6.91 7.08 10.84
N THR A 294 -8.00 7.43 10.15
CA THR A 294 -8.94 6.45 9.58
C THR A 294 -8.33 5.64 8.42
N VAL A 295 -7.50 6.25 7.58
CA VAL A 295 -6.75 5.52 6.53
C VAL A 295 -5.72 4.57 7.15
N SER A 296 -4.96 5.03 8.14
CA SER A 296 -4.01 4.18 8.86
C SER A 296 -4.71 3.04 9.60
N ASP A 297 -5.85 3.32 10.24
CA ASP A 297 -6.64 2.33 10.98
C ASP A 297 -7.24 1.28 10.03
N PHE A 298 -7.68 1.67 8.82
CA PHE A 298 -8.12 0.72 7.79
C PHE A 298 -7.03 -0.28 7.44
N TYR A 299 -5.83 0.21 7.18
CA TYR A 299 -4.65 -0.56 6.80
C TYR A 299 -4.15 -1.49 7.93
N ILE A 300 -4.24 -1.03 9.18
CA ILE A 300 -3.97 -1.83 10.39
C ILE A 300 -5.03 -2.94 10.52
N GLN A 301 -6.31 -2.58 10.36
CA GLN A 301 -7.42 -3.51 10.45
C GLN A 301 -7.37 -4.55 9.33
N ALA A 302 -6.98 -4.16 8.12
CA ALA A 302 -6.84 -5.05 6.98
C ALA A 302 -5.81 -6.15 7.26
N ARG A 303 -4.61 -5.78 7.74
CA ARG A 303 -3.61 -6.77 8.17
C ARG A 303 -4.15 -7.65 9.31
N GLY A 304 -4.78 -7.05 10.31
CA GLY A 304 -5.34 -7.80 11.44
C GLY A 304 -6.41 -8.82 11.00
N PHE A 305 -7.32 -8.41 10.11
CA PHE A 305 -8.35 -9.28 9.57
C PHE A 305 -7.75 -10.42 8.74
N ALA A 306 -6.71 -10.13 7.95
CA ALA A 306 -5.97 -11.15 7.22
C ALA A 306 -5.35 -12.20 8.15
N ASP A 307 -4.68 -11.74 9.21
CA ASP A 307 -4.08 -12.61 10.23
C ASP A 307 -5.15 -13.47 10.94
N PHE A 308 -6.31 -12.89 11.28
CA PHE A 308 -7.44 -13.61 11.87
C PHE A 308 -7.97 -14.70 10.94
N VAL A 309 -8.28 -14.39 9.68
CA VAL A 309 -8.85 -15.35 8.74
C VAL A 309 -7.89 -16.52 8.50
N ILE A 310 -6.59 -16.25 8.34
CA ILE A 310 -5.57 -17.29 8.20
C ILE A 310 -5.47 -18.14 9.47
N ALA A 311 -5.43 -17.51 10.64
CA ALA A 311 -5.34 -18.22 11.92
C ALA A 311 -6.55 -19.11 12.18
N SER A 312 -7.77 -18.64 11.88
CA SER A 312 -9.01 -19.39 12.08
C SER A 312 -9.18 -20.53 11.08
N THR A 313 -8.66 -20.37 9.86
CA THR A 313 -8.82 -21.37 8.79
C THR A 313 -7.69 -22.37 8.70
N HIS A 314 -6.54 -22.05 9.29
CA HIS A 314 -5.29 -22.79 9.11
C HIS A 314 -4.92 -23.01 7.64
N ASP A 315 -5.32 -22.07 6.78
CA ASP A 315 -5.15 -22.14 5.34
C ASP A 315 -4.63 -20.82 4.80
N ASP A 316 -3.34 -20.76 4.48
CA ASP A 316 -2.71 -19.58 3.90
C ASP A 316 -3.36 -19.18 2.56
N MET A 317 -3.93 -20.14 1.82
CA MET A 317 -4.53 -19.95 0.50
C MET A 317 -6.01 -19.54 0.53
N VAL A 318 -6.59 -19.32 1.71
CA VAL A 318 -8.02 -19.00 1.86
C VAL A 318 -8.43 -17.77 1.03
N PHE A 319 -7.58 -16.74 0.96
CA PHE A 319 -7.88 -15.54 0.17
C PHE A 319 -7.91 -15.83 -1.34
N GLY A 320 -7.04 -16.70 -1.86
CA GLY A 320 -7.11 -17.19 -3.22
C GLY A 320 -8.42 -17.93 -3.50
N LYS A 321 -8.88 -18.77 -2.57
CA LYS A 321 -10.16 -19.51 -2.69
C LYS A 321 -11.36 -18.56 -2.70
N ILE A 322 -11.38 -17.57 -1.80
CA ILE A 322 -12.40 -16.50 -1.79
C ILE A 322 -12.38 -15.76 -3.12
N SER A 323 -11.20 -15.40 -3.62
CA SER A 323 -11.04 -14.64 -4.86
C SER A 323 -11.57 -15.41 -6.07
N VAL A 324 -11.32 -16.72 -6.16
CA VAL A 324 -11.90 -17.57 -7.20
C VAL A 324 -13.44 -17.55 -7.14
N ALA A 325 -14.03 -17.69 -5.95
CA ALA A 325 -15.48 -17.66 -5.79
C ALA A 325 -16.08 -16.32 -6.22
N LEU A 326 -15.53 -15.20 -5.71
CA LEU A 326 -16.00 -13.85 -6.04
C LEU A 326 -15.82 -13.52 -7.52
N SER A 327 -14.71 -13.95 -8.13
CA SER A 327 -14.48 -13.80 -9.56
C SER A 327 -15.52 -14.55 -10.43
N ARG A 328 -16.25 -15.52 -9.88
CA ARG A 328 -17.33 -16.24 -10.57
C ARG A 328 -18.72 -15.65 -10.27
N GLY A 329 -18.78 -14.48 -9.63
CA GLY A 329 -20.02 -13.77 -9.30
C GLY A 329 -20.68 -14.21 -7.98
N GLN A 330 -20.00 -15.02 -7.16
CA GLN A 330 -20.49 -15.35 -5.82
C GLN A 330 -20.25 -14.17 -4.86
N SER A 331 -21.22 -13.83 -4.00
CA SER A 331 -20.99 -12.84 -2.95
C SER A 331 -20.16 -13.45 -1.80
N PHE A 332 -19.48 -12.61 -1.02
CA PHE A 332 -18.72 -13.08 0.13
C PHE A 332 -19.62 -13.73 1.19
N GLU A 333 -20.81 -13.18 1.43
CA GLU A 333 -21.79 -13.74 2.37
C GLU A 333 -22.23 -15.14 1.95
N ARG A 334 -22.49 -15.32 0.64
CA ARG A 334 -22.83 -16.64 0.12
C ARG A 334 -21.67 -17.61 0.26
N TRP A 335 -20.45 -17.19 -0.10
CA TRP A 335 -19.26 -18.01 0.08
C TRP A 335 -19.07 -18.41 1.55
N LEU A 336 -19.24 -17.47 2.47
CA LEU A 336 -19.13 -17.68 3.90
C LEU A 336 -20.19 -18.68 4.39
N SER A 337 -21.45 -18.56 3.94
CA SER A 337 -22.51 -19.50 4.31
C SER A 337 -22.29 -20.93 3.82
N GLU A 338 -21.64 -21.10 2.67
CA GLU A 338 -21.39 -22.41 2.07
C GLU A 338 -20.12 -23.07 2.63
N ASN A 339 -19.10 -22.28 2.98
CA ASN A 339 -17.76 -22.79 3.28
C ASN A 339 -17.30 -22.51 4.72
N GLY A 340 -17.76 -21.40 5.32
CA GLY A 340 -17.18 -20.83 6.55
C GLY A 340 -17.05 -21.84 7.68
N ALA A 341 -18.15 -22.49 8.07
CA ALA A 341 -18.18 -23.45 9.17
C ALA A 341 -17.22 -24.63 8.96
N GLN A 342 -17.02 -25.07 7.71
CA GLN A 342 -16.14 -26.21 7.39
C GLN A 342 -14.66 -25.85 7.53
N ILE A 343 -14.33 -24.57 7.42
CA ILE A 343 -12.96 -24.05 7.46
C ILE A 343 -12.71 -23.20 8.72
N GLY A 344 -13.49 -23.38 9.78
CA GLY A 344 -13.25 -22.70 11.06
C GLY A 344 -13.67 -21.22 11.13
N LEU A 345 -14.34 -20.70 10.11
CA LEU A 345 -15.01 -19.40 10.16
C LEU A 345 -16.50 -19.58 10.53
N SER A 346 -17.16 -18.50 10.93
CA SER A 346 -18.62 -18.49 10.99
C SER A 346 -19.18 -18.56 9.57
N ASP A 347 -20.37 -19.13 9.43
CA ASP A 347 -21.15 -19.17 8.19
C ASP A 347 -21.94 -17.87 7.91
N SER A 348 -21.79 -16.84 8.74
CA SER A 348 -22.51 -15.57 8.60
C SER A 348 -21.66 -14.37 8.99
N LEU A 349 -21.95 -13.19 8.43
CA LEU A 349 -21.25 -11.96 8.79
C LEU A 349 -21.39 -11.59 10.28
N PRO A 350 -22.57 -11.70 10.92
CA PRO A 350 -22.69 -11.43 12.35
C PRO A 350 -21.85 -12.40 13.21
N GLY A 351 -21.82 -13.68 12.86
CA GLY A 351 -20.97 -14.62 13.58
C GLY A 351 -19.48 -14.41 13.32
N LEU A 352 -19.10 -13.99 12.11
CA LEU A 352 -17.71 -13.62 11.77
C LEU A 352 -17.26 -12.40 12.59
N GLU A 353 -18.14 -11.41 12.77
CA GLU A 353 -17.88 -10.26 13.65
C GLU A 353 -17.63 -10.69 15.11
N ILE A 354 -18.41 -11.65 15.61
CA ILE A 354 -18.23 -12.20 16.97
C ILE A 354 -16.88 -12.91 17.09
N GLN A 355 -16.55 -13.78 16.12
CA GLN A 355 -15.26 -14.48 16.09
C GLN A 355 -14.07 -13.52 15.99
N TRP A 356 -14.16 -12.52 15.12
CA TRP A 356 -13.16 -11.47 14.99
C TRP A 356 -12.92 -10.73 16.32
N ARG A 357 -14.00 -10.34 17.01
CA ARG A 357 -13.89 -9.66 18.31
C ARG A 357 -13.26 -10.55 19.37
N ALA A 358 -13.60 -11.83 19.41
CA ALA A 358 -12.98 -12.78 20.33
C ALA A 358 -11.48 -12.90 20.07
N TRP A 359 -11.07 -13.03 18.79
CA TRP A 359 -9.68 -13.07 18.40
C TRP A 359 -8.92 -11.78 18.80
N LEU A 360 -9.52 -10.60 18.63
CA LEU A 360 -8.92 -9.34 19.07
C LEU A 360 -8.67 -9.29 20.59
N VAL A 361 -9.57 -9.87 21.39
CA VAL A 361 -9.39 -9.97 22.86
C VAL A 361 -8.17 -10.84 23.19
N GLU A 362 -8.00 -11.97 22.50
CA GLU A 362 -6.83 -12.85 22.65
C GLU A 362 -5.53 -12.12 22.28
N GLN A 363 -5.52 -11.41 21.15
CA GLN A 363 -4.36 -10.61 20.72
C GLN A 363 -4.00 -9.52 21.73
N SER A 364 -5.01 -8.92 22.39
CA SER A 364 -4.81 -7.95 23.46
C SER A 364 -4.24 -8.60 24.73
N ALA A 365 -4.77 -9.76 25.14
CA ALA A 365 -4.33 -10.48 26.34
C ALA A 365 -2.88 -10.98 26.21
N GLU A 366 -2.51 -11.55 25.06
CA GLU A 366 -1.12 -11.90 24.77
C GLU A 366 -0.18 -10.71 24.81
N ALA A 367 -0.64 -9.56 24.30
CA ALA A 367 0.16 -8.35 24.33
C ALA A 367 0.41 -7.89 25.77
N VAL A 368 -0.58 -7.99 26.66
CA VAL A 368 -0.43 -7.64 28.08
C VAL A 368 0.51 -8.61 28.82
N ALA A 369 0.43 -9.91 28.55
CA ALA A 369 1.28 -10.91 29.21
C ALA A 369 2.77 -10.83 28.83
N LYS A 370 3.10 -10.24 27.66
CA LYS A 370 4.47 -10.08 27.16
C LYS A 370 5.08 -8.69 27.45
N ALA A 371 4.30 -7.77 28.02
CA ALA A 371 4.75 -6.43 28.42
C ALA A 371 5.05 -6.40 29.91
#